data_AF-Q8STX0-F1
#
_entry.id   AF-Q8STX0-F1
#
_cell.length_a   1.000
_cell.length_b   1.000
_cell.length_c   1.000
_cell.angle_alpha   90.00
_cell.angle_beta   90.00
_cell.angle_gamma   90.00
#
_symmetry.space_group_name_H-M   'P 1'
#
loop_
_entity.id
_entity.type
_entity.pdbx_description
1 polymer ?
#
loop_
_entity_poly.entity_id
_entity_poly.type
_entity_poly.pdbx_seq_one_letter_code
_entity_poly.pdbx_strand_id
1 'polypeptide(L)'
;MVKSLEQALLRISELEDKIEDQQIIINALVAHTKRLARDNGSTAVGKGHKEQDRNGADAEDGQDMVRFELNKENSRRKKRSSVPLEDEVEDLFRGDKVSKSFKDAFTIDSLLSYSGEAHNFSLNSRADVKMKKSFHTNVKQQIDKIIRHMMTNLNTYDLNTICSTFNLISGDVEYQHKLVIAHDIILFIDDFSRTPFIISALFNNQGIRNDVLGGTIKEILLHQCTIDKDIYKNNPHLVGYYNKIIDNFELHPRERSLKDACTSLIGNFKVFEDRTFNSAIFPNMYSVRVLCHYMDWDYTYNEFVRSVLYPRLKETRNPLYAVYMFVVAFNALRVFGDVESVNVVFDKLKEFMSDASDLSIASYLFIKQIDPEGARKWYRSQIESIGHVDMEHLQGLVLY
;
A
#
# COMPACT_ATOMS: atom_id res chain seq x y z
N MET A 1 3.75 43.14 -33.90
CA MET A 1 2.83 42.14 -34.47
C MET A 1 3.21 40.71 -34.08
N VAL A 2 4.48 40.30 -34.17
CA VAL A 2 4.92 38.93 -33.78
C VAL A 2 4.72 38.62 -32.29
N LYS A 3 5.05 39.55 -31.38
CA LYS A 3 4.89 39.34 -29.92
C LYS A 3 3.43 39.16 -29.45
N SER A 4 2.44 39.68 -30.17
CA SER A 4 1.03 39.51 -29.79
C SER A 4 0.46 38.17 -30.25
N LEU A 5 1.08 37.53 -31.26
CA LEU A 5 0.66 36.21 -31.74
C LEU A 5 1.14 35.10 -30.80
N GLU A 6 2.38 35.18 -30.31
CA GLU A 6 2.90 34.22 -29.32
C GLU A 6 2.11 34.27 -28.01
N GLN A 7 1.76 35.47 -27.53
CA GLN A 7 0.90 35.62 -26.35
C GLN A 7 -0.51 35.08 -26.56
N ALA A 8 -1.07 35.22 -27.77
CA ALA A 8 -2.37 34.67 -28.11
C ALA A 8 -2.34 33.13 -28.16
N LEU A 9 -1.29 32.53 -28.72
CA LEU A 9 -1.13 31.06 -28.78
C LEU A 9 -0.93 30.44 -27.39
N LEU A 10 -0.14 31.08 -26.52
CA LEU A 10 0.02 30.65 -25.14
C LEU A 10 -1.31 30.70 -24.38
N ARG A 11 -2.11 31.75 -24.61
CA ARG A 11 -3.43 31.90 -23.99
C ARG A 11 -4.44 30.88 -24.51
N ILE A 12 -4.36 30.49 -25.78
CA ILE A 12 -5.19 29.44 -26.37
C ILE A 12 -4.84 28.09 -25.74
N SER A 13 -3.56 27.74 -25.64
CA SER A 13 -3.12 26.50 -24.97
C SER A 13 -3.56 26.44 -23.50
N GLU A 14 -3.44 27.53 -22.75
CA GLU A 14 -3.95 27.60 -21.36
C GLU A 14 -5.47 27.42 -21.26
N LEU A 15 -6.22 27.84 -22.28
CA LEU A 15 -7.68 27.71 -22.32
C LEU A 15 -8.11 26.30 -22.77
N GLU A 16 -7.36 25.68 -23.68
CA GLU A 16 -7.56 24.29 -24.09
C GLU A 16 -7.36 23.34 -22.89
N ASP A 17 -6.26 23.52 -22.14
CA ASP A 17 -5.99 22.74 -20.92
C ASP A 17 -7.13 22.90 -19.89
N LYS A 18 -7.65 24.12 -19.71
CA LYS A 18 -8.77 24.40 -18.79
C LYS A 18 -10.11 23.81 -19.26
N ILE A 19 -10.34 23.74 -20.56
CA ILE A 19 -11.55 23.13 -21.13
C ILE A 19 -11.48 21.61 -20.95
N GLU A 20 -10.31 21.01 -21.19
CA GLU A 20 -10.08 19.59 -20.94
C GLU A 20 -10.28 19.26 -19.45
N ASP A 21 -9.76 20.09 -18.54
CA ASP A 21 -9.98 19.98 -17.10
C ASP A 21 -11.45 20.00 -16.69
N GLN A 22 -12.21 20.95 -17.25
CA GLN A 22 -13.64 21.06 -16.96
C GLN A 22 -14.42 19.87 -17.53
N GLN A 23 -14.01 19.35 -18.69
CA GLN A 23 -14.65 18.20 -19.31
C GLN A 23 -14.47 16.92 -18.48
N ILE A 24 -13.29 16.72 -17.90
CA ILE A 24 -13.01 15.58 -16.99
C ILE A 24 -13.88 15.66 -15.73
N ILE A 25 -13.97 16.85 -15.11
CA ILE A 25 -14.82 17.07 -13.92
C ILE A 25 -16.29 16.80 -14.24
N ILE A 26 -16.77 17.31 -15.38
CA ILE A 26 -18.16 17.08 -15.84
C ILE A 26 -18.41 15.59 -16.07
N ASN A 27 -17.47 14.87 -16.69
CA ASN A 27 -17.60 13.44 -16.94
C ASN A 27 -17.63 12.62 -15.65
N ALA A 28 -16.77 12.96 -14.67
CA ALA A 28 -16.76 12.33 -13.35
C ALA A 28 -18.08 12.56 -12.59
N LEU A 29 -18.61 13.78 -12.63
CA LEU A 29 -19.91 14.12 -12.03
C LEU A 29 -21.07 13.39 -12.73
N VAL A 30 -21.04 13.29 -14.06
CA VAL A 30 -22.05 12.52 -14.83
C VAL A 30 -21.97 11.03 -14.51
N ALA A 31 -20.78 10.46 -14.36
CA ALA A 31 -20.59 9.07 -13.97
C ALA A 31 -21.12 8.81 -12.54
N HIS A 32 -20.83 9.71 -11.59
CA HIS A 32 -21.35 9.66 -10.23
C HIS A 32 -22.88 9.73 -10.20
N THR A 33 -23.47 10.64 -10.99
CA THR A 33 -24.93 10.79 -11.10
C THR A 33 -25.60 9.56 -11.72
N LYS A 34 -24.96 8.95 -12.74
CA LYS A 34 -25.42 7.69 -13.35
C LYS A 34 -25.34 6.49 -12.40
N ARG A 35 -24.32 6.44 -11.52
CA ARG A 35 -24.22 5.40 -10.47
C ARG A 35 -25.34 5.55 -9.44
N LEU A 36 -25.59 6.76 -8.95
CA LEU A 36 -26.70 7.04 -8.03
C LEU A 36 -28.07 6.72 -8.64
N ALA A 37 -28.25 6.95 -9.94
CA ALA A 37 -29.49 6.59 -10.64
C ALA A 37 -29.69 5.07 -10.82
N ARG A 38 -28.60 4.28 -10.89
CA ARG A 38 -28.66 2.81 -10.99
C ARG A 38 -28.91 2.13 -9.65
N ASP A 39 -28.40 2.69 -8.55
CA ASP A 39 -28.57 2.14 -7.20
C ASP A 39 -29.99 2.30 -6.66
N ASN A 40 -30.79 3.21 -7.22
CA ASN A 40 -32.22 3.35 -6.90
C ASN A 40 -33.14 2.40 -7.71
N GLY A 41 -32.59 1.55 -8.59
CA GLY A 41 -33.37 0.85 -9.62
C GLY A 41 -33.34 -0.68 -9.64
N SER A 42 -32.69 -1.40 -8.71
CA SER A 42 -32.55 -2.86 -8.85
C SER A 42 -32.72 -3.67 -7.56
N THR A 43 -33.99 -3.94 -7.22
CA THR A 43 -34.41 -5.10 -6.44
C THR A 43 -35.10 -6.09 -7.37
N ALA A 44 -34.35 -7.06 -7.95
CA ALA A 44 -34.89 -8.34 -8.42
C ALA A 44 -33.78 -9.32 -8.88
N VAL A 45 -33.69 -10.48 -8.19
CA VAL A 45 -33.61 -11.88 -8.69
C VAL A 45 -32.74 -12.18 -9.94
N GLY A 46 -31.85 -13.17 -10.04
CA GLY A 46 -31.46 -14.31 -9.21
C GLY A 46 -30.67 -15.36 -10.05
N LYS A 47 -29.98 -16.28 -9.35
CA LYS A 47 -29.53 -17.65 -9.71
C LYS A 47 -28.69 -17.95 -10.99
N GLY A 48 -27.45 -18.43 -10.75
CA GLY A 48 -27.03 -19.83 -11.03
C GLY A 48 -26.15 -20.11 -12.26
N HIS A 49 -24.90 -20.58 -12.04
CA HIS A 49 -24.42 -21.92 -12.44
C HIS A 49 -22.94 -22.18 -12.03
N LYS A 50 -22.65 -23.43 -11.67
CA LYS A 50 -21.33 -24.06 -11.46
C LYS A 50 -21.00 -24.94 -12.65
N GLU A 51 -19.71 -25.06 -13.00
CA GLU A 51 -18.92 -26.29 -13.33
C GLU A 51 -17.56 -25.86 -13.93
N GLN A 52 -16.43 -26.12 -13.25
CA GLN A 52 -15.46 -27.24 -13.43
C GLN A 52 -14.68 -27.21 -14.76
N ASP A 53 -13.34 -27.05 -14.70
CA ASP A 53 -12.44 -28.20 -14.88
C ASP A 53 -10.95 -27.92 -14.55
N ARG A 54 -10.25 -29.02 -14.21
CA ARG A 54 -8.85 -29.11 -13.76
C ARG A 54 -7.88 -29.43 -14.91
N ASN A 55 -6.64 -28.93 -14.81
CA ASN A 55 -5.35 -29.69 -14.82
C ASN A 55 -4.20 -28.88 -15.46
N GLY A 56 -3.07 -28.86 -14.76
CA GLY A 56 -1.79 -28.33 -15.26
C GLY A 56 -0.86 -27.95 -14.11
N ALA A 57 -0.29 -28.95 -13.43
CA ALA A 57 0.81 -28.77 -12.49
C ALA A 57 2.13 -28.73 -13.27
N ASP A 58 2.85 -27.62 -13.19
CA ASP A 58 4.26 -27.54 -12.77
C ASP A 58 4.82 -26.13 -13.03
N ALA A 59 5.49 -25.59 -12.01
CA ALA A 59 6.17 -24.27 -11.95
C ALA A 59 5.31 -23.01 -11.70
N GLU A 60 4.61 -22.93 -10.56
CA GLU A 60 4.02 -21.67 -10.07
C GLU A 60 4.21 -21.52 -8.55
N ASP A 61 5.45 -21.35 -8.05
CA ASP A 61 5.68 -21.06 -6.61
C ASP A 61 5.89 -19.55 -6.32
N GLY A 62 5.45 -18.69 -7.25
CA GLY A 62 5.49 -17.23 -7.13
C GLY A 62 4.32 -16.48 -7.79
N GLN A 63 3.41 -17.19 -8.47
CA GLN A 63 2.28 -16.58 -9.19
C GLN A 63 0.96 -16.56 -8.40
N ASP A 64 0.91 -17.25 -7.26
CA ASP A 64 -0.33 -17.45 -6.49
C ASP A 64 -0.86 -16.15 -5.87
N MET A 65 0.01 -15.20 -5.54
CA MET A 65 -0.41 -13.90 -4.99
C MET A 65 -1.00 -12.99 -6.09
N VAL A 66 -0.45 -13.05 -7.31
CA VAL A 66 -0.89 -12.23 -8.45
C VAL A 66 -2.25 -12.69 -9.00
N ARG A 67 -2.51 -14.02 -9.01
CA ARG A 67 -3.83 -14.56 -9.38
C ARG A 67 -4.91 -14.31 -8.34
N PHE A 68 -4.55 -14.17 -7.06
CA PHE A 68 -5.49 -13.80 -6.00
C PHE A 68 -5.94 -12.33 -6.06
N GLU A 69 -5.13 -11.46 -6.67
CA GLU A 69 -5.36 -10.01 -6.69
C GLU A 69 -6.21 -9.53 -7.87
N LEU A 70 -6.06 -10.13 -9.05
CA LEU A 70 -6.88 -9.79 -10.22
C LEU A 70 -8.28 -10.44 -10.19
N ASN A 71 -8.47 -11.56 -9.48
CA ASN A 71 -9.77 -12.26 -9.39
C ASN A 71 -10.69 -11.79 -8.25
N LYS A 72 -10.33 -10.73 -7.51
CA LYS A 72 -11.06 -10.24 -6.34
C LYS A 72 -12.20 -9.27 -6.66
N GLU A 73 -12.56 -9.11 -7.94
CA GLU A 73 -13.63 -8.21 -8.39
C GLU A 73 -15.04 -8.69 -7.97
N ASN A 74 -15.21 -9.98 -7.65
CA ASN A 74 -16.52 -10.56 -7.32
C ASN A 74 -16.79 -10.85 -5.82
N SER A 75 -15.82 -10.66 -4.93
CA SER A 75 -15.94 -11.06 -3.51
C SER A 75 -15.87 -9.91 -2.50
N ARG A 76 -15.64 -8.65 -2.91
CA ARG A 76 -15.77 -7.46 -2.05
C ARG A 76 -17.23 -7.06 -1.74
N ARG A 77 -18.15 -8.03 -1.69
CA ARG A 77 -19.46 -7.82 -1.07
C ARG A 77 -19.30 -7.88 0.46
N LYS A 78 -19.07 -6.68 1.03
CA LYS A 78 -19.44 -6.26 2.40
C LYS A 78 -19.49 -7.40 3.41
N LYS A 79 -18.35 -7.73 4.01
CA LYS A 79 -18.34 -8.20 5.40
C LYS A 79 -17.69 -7.11 6.25
N ARG A 80 -18.41 -5.99 6.44
CA ARG A 80 -18.05 -5.06 7.51
C ARG A 80 -18.11 -5.89 8.80
N SER A 81 -17.02 -5.91 9.57
CA SER A 81 -17.11 -6.30 10.98
C SER A 81 -18.29 -5.53 11.56
N SER A 82 -19.29 -6.25 12.07
CA SER A 82 -20.47 -5.64 12.69
C SER A 82 -20.17 -5.14 14.11
N VAL A 83 -18.93 -5.31 14.57
CA VAL A 83 -18.45 -4.96 15.90
C VAL A 83 -17.86 -3.55 15.85
N PRO A 84 -18.35 -2.61 16.68
CA PRO A 84 -17.75 -1.29 16.84
C PRO A 84 -16.27 -1.38 17.27
N LEU A 85 -15.44 -0.42 16.87
CA LEU A 85 -14.02 -0.39 17.22
C LEU A 85 -13.83 -0.34 18.75
N GLU A 86 -14.71 0.37 19.46
CA GLU A 86 -14.73 0.45 20.92
C GLU A 86 -14.71 -0.96 21.53
N ASP A 87 -15.62 -1.83 21.08
CA ASP A 87 -15.76 -3.19 21.59
C ASP A 87 -14.53 -4.06 21.24
N GLU A 88 -13.96 -3.89 20.04
CA GLU A 88 -12.73 -4.59 19.64
C GLU A 88 -11.53 -4.19 20.52
N VAL A 89 -11.41 -2.89 20.85
CA VAL A 89 -10.31 -2.38 21.70
C VAL A 89 -10.53 -2.74 23.17
N GLU A 90 -11.77 -2.74 23.65
CA GLU A 90 -12.08 -3.21 25.00
C GLU A 90 -11.77 -4.70 25.18
N ASP A 91 -12.07 -5.53 24.18
CA ASP A 91 -11.69 -6.96 24.20
C ASP A 91 -10.16 -7.14 24.20
N LEU A 92 -9.44 -6.35 23.39
CA LEU A 92 -7.98 -6.38 23.30
C LEU A 92 -7.29 -6.18 24.66
N PHE A 93 -7.83 -5.30 25.51
CA PHE A 93 -7.26 -4.94 26.80
C PHE A 93 -7.97 -5.57 28.00
N ARG A 94 -8.87 -6.53 27.78
CA ARG A 94 -9.58 -7.23 28.87
C ARG A 94 -8.59 -8.06 29.69
N GLY A 95 -8.62 -7.86 31.02
CA GLY A 95 -7.67 -8.48 31.96
C GLY A 95 -7.89 -9.97 32.25
N ASP A 96 -9.05 -10.52 31.91
CA ASP A 96 -9.49 -11.87 32.32
C ASP A 96 -9.10 -12.98 31.33
N LYS A 97 -7.84 -13.00 30.87
CA LYS A 97 -7.38 -14.09 29.99
C LYS A 97 -7.04 -15.35 30.78
N VAL A 98 -7.57 -16.48 30.31
CA VAL A 98 -7.38 -17.78 30.96
C VAL A 98 -5.95 -18.26 30.68
N SER A 99 -5.18 -18.54 31.74
CA SER A 99 -3.87 -19.17 31.60
C SER A 99 -4.03 -20.58 31.01
N LYS A 100 -3.81 -20.71 29.69
CA LYS A 100 -3.75 -21.98 28.99
C LYS A 100 -2.31 -22.37 28.75
N SER A 101 -1.96 -23.63 29.01
CA SER A 101 -0.70 -24.19 28.55
C SER A 101 -0.79 -24.52 27.05
N PHE A 102 0.20 -24.10 26.27
CA PHE A 102 0.30 -24.48 24.86
C PHE A 102 0.50 -26.00 24.75
N LYS A 103 -0.26 -26.66 23.85
CA LYS A 103 -0.15 -28.10 23.58
C LYS A 103 0.99 -28.36 22.60
N ASP A 104 1.73 -29.46 22.76
CA ASP A 104 2.97 -29.71 22.00
C ASP A 104 2.78 -29.90 20.48
N ALA A 105 1.56 -30.14 19.99
CA ALA A 105 1.27 -30.22 18.57
C ALA A 105 1.05 -28.82 17.97
N PHE A 106 2.08 -28.24 17.35
CA PHE A 106 2.04 -26.90 16.76
C PHE A 106 1.28 -26.87 15.43
N THR A 107 0.24 -26.03 15.35
CA THR A 107 -0.41 -25.58 14.12
C THR A 107 -0.61 -24.05 14.18
N ILE A 108 -0.73 -23.38 13.03
CA ILE A 108 -0.99 -21.92 13.00
C ILE A 108 -2.31 -21.60 13.72
N ASP A 109 -3.37 -22.38 13.48
CA ASP A 109 -4.65 -22.16 14.17
C ASP A 109 -4.55 -22.33 15.69
N SER A 110 -3.77 -23.32 16.16
CA SER A 110 -3.51 -23.48 17.60
C SER A 110 -2.71 -22.32 18.18
N LEU A 111 -1.80 -21.73 17.41
CA LEU A 111 -1.05 -20.54 17.80
C LEU A 111 -1.99 -19.33 17.92
N LEU A 112 -2.86 -19.09 16.94
CA LEU A 112 -3.81 -17.98 16.95
C LEU A 112 -4.79 -18.08 18.12
N SER A 113 -5.36 -19.27 18.34
CA SER A 113 -6.23 -19.55 19.49
C SER A 113 -5.48 -19.29 20.81
N TYR A 114 -4.24 -19.77 20.95
CA TYR A 114 -3.43 -19.50 22.12
C TYR A 114 -3.15 -18.00 22.32
N SER A 115 -2.76 -17.28 21.25
CA SER A 115 -2.48 -15.85 21.30
C SER A 115 -3.72 -15.06 21.73
N GLY A 116 -4.87 -15.30 21.10
CA GLY A 116 -6.10 -14.57 21.41
C GLY A 116 -6.60 -14.81 22.83
N GLU A 117 -6.55 -16.06 23.31
CA GLU A 117 -7.16 -16.46 24.58
C GLU A 117 -6.24 -16.35 25.80
N ALA A 118 -4.94 -16.54 25.63
CA ALA A 118 -3.99 -16.70 26.74
C ALA A 118 -2.87 -15.65 26.77
N HIS A 119 -2.68 -14.87 25.70
CA HIS A 119 -1.62 -13.88 25.62
C HIS A 119 -2.18 -12.45 25.68
N ASN A 120 -1.70 -11.63 26.61
CA ASN A 120 -2.14 -10.23 26.73
C ASN A 120 -1.21 -9.30 25.95
N PHE A 121 -1.78 -8.53 25.02
CA PHE A 121 -1.13 -7.33 24.52
C PHE A 121 -1.24 -6.20 25.55
N SER A 122 -0.16 -5.45 25.74
CA SER A 122 -0.10 -4.34 26.68
C SER A 122 0.72 -3.21 26.07
N LEU A 123 0.17 -1.99 26.13
CA LEU A 123 0.87 -0.77 25.74
C LEU A 123 1.84 -0.25 26.82
N ASN A 124 1.81 -0.83 28.03
CA ASN A 124 2.57 -0.31 29.18
C ASN A 124 3.96 -0.95 29.35
N SER A 125 4.27 -2.02 28.62
CA SER A 125 5.52 -2.77 28.80
C SER A 125 6.12 -3.18 27.46
N ARG A 126 7.27 -2.60 27.15
CA ARG A 126 8.13 -3.03 26.04
C ARG A 126 9.07 -4.12 26.53
N ALA A 127 8.69 -5.37 26.33
CA ALA A 127 9.54 -6.50 26.69
C ALA A 127 9.34 -7.61 25.68
N ASP A 128 10.41 -8.36 25.42
CA ASP A 128 10.27 -9.62 24.70
C ASP A 128 9.36 -10.55 25.49
N VAL A 129 8.42 -11.16 24.77
CA VAL A 129 7.49 -12.11 25.38
C VAL A 129 8.26 -13.35 25.83
N LYS A 130 8.15 -13.67 27.12
CA LYS A 130 8.75 -14.89 27.69
C LYS A 130 7.93 -16.11 27.28
N MET A 131 8.49 -16.89 26.37
CA MET A 131 7.94 -18.18 25.94
C MET A 131 8.76 -19.36 26.43
N LYS A 132 8.15 -20.55 26.54
CA LYS A 132 8.90 -21.80 26.72
C LYS A 132 9.82 -22.01 25.50
N LYS A 133 11.06 -22.41 25.74
CA LYS A 133 12.11 -22.53 24.69
C LYS A 133 11.71 -23.39 23.49
N SER A 134 11.02 -24.51 23.73
CA SER A 134 10.53 -25.40 22.66
C SER A 134 9.48 -24.72 21.79
N PHE A 135 8.54 -24.00 22.40
CA PHE A 135 7.51 -23.24 21.70
C PHE A 135 8.09 -22.10 20.87
N HIS A 136 8.99 -21.32 21.45
CA HIS A 136 9.69 -20.25 20.75
C HIS A 136 10.46 -20.77 19.52
N THR A 137 11.12 -21.93 19.65
CA THR A 137 11.83 -22.56 18.53
C THR A 137 10.88 -22.90 17.37
N ASN A 138 9.70 -23.45 17.67
CA ASN A 138 8.70 -23.80 16.65
C ASN A 138 8.11 -22.56 15.96
N VAL A 139 7.78 -21.51 16.74
CA VAL A 139 7.28 -20.23 16.21
C VAL A 139 8.32 -19.60 15.27
N LYS A 140 9.57 -19.53 15.72
CA LYS A 140 10.67 -18.97 14.94
C LYS A 140 10.90 -19.70 13.61
N GLN A 141 10.80 -21.04 13.60
CA GLN A 141 10.95 -21.84 12.37
C GLN A 141 9.81 -21.65 11.36
N GLN A 142 8.66 -21.12 11.78
CA GLN A 142 7.47 -20.97 10.93
C GLN A 142 7.07 -19.49 10.75
N ILE A 143 7.96 -18.55 11.09
CA ILE A 143 7.64 -17.12 11.18
C ILE A 143 7.05 -16.56 9.88
N ASP A 144 7.63 -16.93 8.73
CA ASP A 144 7.14 -16.46 7.42
C ASP A 144 5.74 -16.99 7.10
N LYS A 145 5.45 -18.24 7.47
CA LYS A 145 4.12 -18.83 7.27
C LYS A 145 3.09 -18.19 8.19
N ILE A 146 3.47 -17.88 9.43
CA ILE A 146 2.62 -17.17 10.39
C ILE A 146 2.29 -15.78 9.83
N ILE A 147 3.30 -15.01 9.41
CA ILE A 147 3.10 -13.66 8.84
C ILE A 147 2.21 -13.71 7.61
N ARG A 148 2.49 -14.62 6.66
CA ARG A 148 1.66 -14.77 5.45
C ARG A 148 0.21 -15.09 5.78
N HIS A 149 -0.01 -15.99 6.74
CA HIS A 149 -1.35 -16.35 7.21
C HIS A 149 -2.06 -15.18 7.89
N MET A 150 -1.36 -14.40 8.71
CA MET A 150 -1.87 -13.18 9.33
C MET A 150 -2.26 -12.13 8.29
N MET A 151 -1.42 -11.87 7.30
CA MET A 151 -1.69 -10.88 6.25
C MET A 151 -2.88 -11.29 5.37
N THR A 152 -3.01 -12.57 5.03
CA THR A 152 -4.14 -13.10 4.26
C THR A 152 -5.49 -12.92 4.99
N ASN A 153 -5.44 -12.90 6.33
CA ASN A 153 -6.60 -12.84 7.21
C ASN A 153 -6.70 -11.53 8.01
N LEU A 154 -5.97 -10.48 7.61
CA LEU A 154 -5.86 -9.22 8.34
C LEU A 154 -7.23 -8.56 8.60
N ASN A 155 -8.13 -8.65 7.62
CA ASN A 155 -9.49 -8.07 7.72
C ASN A 155 -10.54 -9.09 8.18
N THR A 156 -10.19 -10.37 8.39
CA THR A 156 -11.12 -11.41 8.84
C THR A 156 -10.97 -11.73 10.31
N TYR A 157 -9.78 -11.58 10.88
CA TYR A 157 -9.54 -11.77 12.31
C TYR A 157 -9.89 -10.53 13.12
N ASP A 158 -10.35 -10.76 14.35
CA ASP A 158 -10.59 -9.73 15.35
C ASP A 158 -9.26 -9.08 15.80
N LEU A 159 -9.36 -7.85 16.32
CA LEU A 159 -8.18 -7.07 16.69
C LEU A 159 -7.34 -7.75 17.78
N ASN A 160 -7.98 -8.44 18.73
CA ASN A 160 -7.32 -9.12 19.83
C ASN A 160 -6.44 -10.27 19.33
N THR A 161 -6.93 -11.12 18.43
CA THR A 161 -6.16 -12.19 17.78
C THR A 161 -4.96 -11.62 17.01
N ILE A 162 -5.16 -10.53 16.27
CA ILE A 162 -4.09 -9.92 15.47
C ILE A 162 -3.00 -9.33 16.35
N CYS A 163 -3.36 -8.43 17.27
CA CYS A 163 -2.41 -7.75 18.14
C CYS A 163 -1.70 -8.74 19.08
N SER A 164 -2.43 -9.72 19.64
CA SER A 164 -1.80 -10.71 20.52
C SER A 164 -0.80 -11.58 19.77
N THR A 165 -1.10 -11.96 18.53
CA THR A 165 -0.18 -12.75 17.70
C THR A 165 1.04 -11.94 17.25
N PHE A 166 0.85 -10.70 16.77
CA PHE A 166 1.98 -9.85 16.37
C PHE A 166 2.88 -9.50 17.55
N ASN A 167 2.30 -9.22 18.72
CA ASN A 167 3.06 -9.01 19.95
C ASN A 167 3.83 -10.27 20.37
N LEU A 168 3.22 -11.45 20.24
CA LEU A 168 3.87 -12.73 20.54
C LEU A 168 5.12 -12.91 19.68
N ILE A 169 5.02 -12.69 18.36
CA ILE A 169 6.12 -12.93 17.43
C ILE A 169 7.07 -11.74 17.28
N SER A 170 6.82 -10.58 17.91
CA SER A 170 7.61 -9.37 17.67
C SER A 170 9.09 -9.55 18.01
N GLY A 171 9.42 -10.39 18.99
CA GLY A 171 10.81 -10.73 19.35
C GLY A 171 11.58 -11.48 18.25
N ASP A 172 10.86 -12.22 17.40
CA ASP A 172 11.42 -13.10 16.37
C ASP A 172 11.51 -12.47 14.99
N VAL A 173 10.87 -11.31 14.78
CA VAL A 173 10.86 -10.58 13.51
C VAL A 173 11.90 -9.46 13.54
N GLU A 174 12.81 -9.48 12.56
CA GLU A 174 13.80 -8.41 12.39
C GLU A 174 13.16 -7.05 12.10
N TYR A 175 13.84 -5.97 12.49
CA TYR A 175 13.32 -4.62 12.34
C TYR A 175 12.93 -4.27 10.88
N GLN A 176 13.75 -4.63 9.90
CA GLN A 176 13.45 -4.36 8.49
C GLN A 176 12.20 -5.12 8.02
N HIS A 177 12.04 -6.38 8.43
CA HIS A 177 10.83 -7.15 8.12
C HIS A 177 9.58 -6.56 8.79
N LYS A 178 9.69 -6.01 10.02
CA LYS A 178 8.57 -5.30 10.63
C LYS A 178 8.15 -4.06 9.86
N LEU A 179 9.08 -3.31 9.28
CA LEU A 179 8.74 -2.16 8.44
C LEU A 179 7.96 -2.59 7.19
N VAL A 180 8.37 -3.70 6.55
CA VAL A 180 7.64 -4.27 5.40
C VAL A 180 6.23 -4.74 5.82
N ILE A 181 6.12 -5.46 6.93
CA ILE A 181 4.81 -5.91 7.45
C ILE A 181 3.92 -4.72 7.78
N ALA A 182 4.44 -3.65 8.41
CA ALA A 182 3.68 -2.45 8.71
C ALA A 182 3.23 -1.70 7.46
N HIS A 183 4.11 -1.59 6.45
CA HIS A 183 3.75 -1.07 5.14
C HIS A 183 2.59 -1.87 4.53
N ASP A 184 2.66 -3.19 4.53
CA ASP A 184 1.62 -4.04 3.95
C ASP A 184 0.32 -3.98 4.77
N ILE A 185 0.38 -3.88 6.10
CA ILE A 185 -0.81 -3.65 6.93
C ILE A 185 -1.53 -2.38 6.47
N ILE A 186 -0.80 -1.28 6.27
CA ILE A 186 -1.42 -0.01 5.84
C ILE A 186 -2.04 -0.14 4.44
N LEU A 187 -1.43 -0.91 3.53
CA LEU A 187 -1.95 -1.11 2.18
C LEU A 187 -3.18 -2.03 2.09
N PHE A 188 -3.34 -2.96 3.04
CA PHE A 188 -4.35 -4.02 2.95
C PHE A 188 -5.46 -3.92 3.98
N ILE A 189 -5.34 -3.07 5.00
CA ILE A 189 -6.36 -2.97 6.04
C ILE A 189 -7.61 -2.26 5.53
N ASP A 190 -8.79 -2.82 5.84
CA ASP A 190 -10.07 -2.21 5.43
C ASP A 190 -10.50 -1.06 6.36
N ASP A 191 -10.00 -1.04 7.60
CA ASP A 191 -10.29 -0.03 8.61
C ASP A 191 -9.00 0.55 9.20
N PHE A 192 -8.69 1.78 8.81
CA PHE A 192 -7.48 2.47 9.25
C PHE A 192 -7.42 2.69 10.77
N SER A 193 -8.56 2.76 11.47
CA SER A 193 -8.56 2.98 12.93
C SER A 193 -7.99 1.78 13.71
N ARG A 194 -7.86 0.60 13.09
CA ARG A 194 -7.17 -0.57 13.66
C ARG A 194 -5.64 -0.48 13.55
N THR A 195 -5.13 0.31 12.60
CA THR A 195 -3.70 0.42 12.27
C THR A 195 -2.82 0.77 13.47
N PRO A 196 -3.16 1.78 14.31
CA PRO A 196 -2.32 2.15 15.44
C PRO A 196 -2.07 0.98 16.40
N PHE A 197 -3.10 0.20 16.70
CA PHE A 197 -3.01 -0.92 17.63
C PHE A 197 -2.19 -2.08 17.06
N ILE A 198 -2.42 -2.44 15.80
CA ILE A 198 -1.71 -3.54 15.13
C ILE A 198 -0.22 -3.22 15.00
N ILE A 199 0.13 -2.00 14.56
CA ILE A 199 1.53 -1.60 14.44
C ILE A 199 2.18 -1.47 15.84
N SER A 200 1.44 -0.99 16.85
CA SER A 200 1.90 -1.02 18.24
C SER A 200 2.23 -2.42 18.74
N ALA A 201 1.44 -3.43 18.38
CA ALA A 201 1.72 -4.81 18.72
C ALA A 201 2.97 -5.36 18.00
N LEU A 202 3.10 -5.11 16.70
CA LEU A 202 4.25 -5.55 15.90
C LEU A 202 5.59 -4.99 16.40
N PHE A 203 5.57 -3.75 16.88
CA PHE A 203 6.72 -3.04 17.43
C PHE A 203 6.71 -3.00 18.97
N ASN A 204 6.02 -3.91 19.64
CA ASN A 204 5.91 -3.81 21.10
C ASN A 204 7.26 -4.01 21.81
N ASN A 205 8.17 -4.81 21.25
CA ASN A 205 9.50 -5.02 21.83
C ASN A 205 10.54 -3.94 21.46
N GLN A 206 10.27 -3.06 20.49
CA GLN A 206 11.21 -2.00 20.08
C GLN A 206 10.48 -0.81 19.44
N GLY A 207 10.95 0.42 19.67
CA GLY A 207 10.40 1.58 18.97
C GLY A 207 10.61 1.54 17.44
N ILE A 208 9.87 2.40 16.73
CA ILE A 208 10.07 2.66 15.30
C ILE A 208 11.22 3.67 15.14
N ARG A 209 12.22 3.38 14.31
CA ARG A 209 13.36 4.29 14.07
C ARG A 209 12.98 5.35 13.04
N ASN A 210 13.73 6.43 12.98
CA ASN A 210 13.51 7.54 12.03
C ASN A 210 14.27 7.33 10.71
N ASP A 211 14.31 6.10 10.19
CA ASP A 211 14.70 5.85 8.80
C ASP A 211 13.57 6.26 7.83
N VAL A 212 13.79 6.18 6.51
CA VAL A 212 12.83 6.65 5.50
C VAL A 212 11.44 6.06 5.71
N LEU A 213 11.34 4.73 5.76
CA LEU A 213 10.05 4.04 5.86
C LEU A 213 9.47 4.12 7.28
N GLY A 214 10.31 4.01 8.32
CA GLY A 214 9.90 4.19 9.70
C GLY A 214 9.36 5.60 9.99
N GLY A 215 9.98 6.63 9.41
CA GLY A 215 9.50 8.01 9.48
C GLY A 215 8.13 8.18 8.82
N THR A 216 7.92 7.56 7.66
CA THR A 216 6.63 7.54 6.97
C THR A 216 5.54 6.82 7.79
N ILE A 217 5.85 5.65 8.35
CA ILE A 217 4.90 4.90 9.19
C ILE A 217 4.52 5.73 10.42
N LYS A 218 5.47 6.40 11.07
CA LYS A 218 5.19 7.30 12.21
C LYS A 218 4.26 8.44 11.83
N GLU A 219 4.42 9.02 10.64
CA GLU A 219 3.58 10.12 10.14
C GLU A 219 2.13 9.67 9.95
N ILE A 220 1.94 8.51 9.30
CA ILE A 220 0.62 7.89 9.12
C ILE A 220 -0.01 7.56 10.48
N LEU A 221 0.74 6.93 11.38
CA LEU A 221 0.27 6.61 12.73
C LEU A 221 -0.19 7.84 13.50
N LEU A 222 0.59 8.93 13.46
CA LEU A 222 0.24 10.15 14.16
C LEU A 222 -1.04 10.78 13.60
N HIS A 223 -1.13 10.85 12.27
CA HIS A 223 -2.31 11.39 11.60
C HIS A 223 -3.55 10.58 11.96
N GLN A 224 -3.46 9.25 11.88
CA GLN A 224 -4.56 8.35 12.21
C GLN A 224 -4.98 8.47 13.68
N CYS A 225 -4.02 8.43 14.63
CA CYS A 225 -4.31 8.65 16.04
C CYS A 225 -4.97 10.01 16.31
N THR A 226 -4.60 11.05 15.55
CA THR A 226 -5.17 12.40 15.71
C THR A 226 -6.62 12.44 15.24
N ILE A 227 -6.92 11.85 14.08
CA ILE A 227 -8.29 11.71 13.56
C ILE A 227 -9.14 10.90 14.55
N ASP A 228 -8.68 9.71 14.94
CA ASP A 228 -9.45 8.82 15.80
C ASP A 228 -9.69 9.44 17.18
N LYS A 229 -8.73 10.18 17.73
CA LYS A 229 -8.94 10.92 18.99
C LYS A 229 -10.05 11.95 18.89
N ASP A 230 -10.22 12.62 17.75
CA ASP A 230 -11.31 13.59 17.57
C ASP A 230 -12.65 12.88 17.39
N ILE A 231 -12.69 11.79 16.60
CA ILE A 231 -13.88 10.95 16.41
C ILE A 231 -14.36 10.39 17.76
N TYR A 232 -13.45 9.79 18.53
CA TYR A 232 -13.72 9.13 19.80
C TYR A 232 -13.49 10.04 21.02
N LYS A 233 -13.56 11.37 20.86
CA LYS A 233 -13.28 12.34 21.95
C LYS A 233 -14.11 12.12 23.22
N ASN A 234 -15.27 11.51 23.09
CA ASN A 234 -16.18 11.19 24.21
C ASN A 234 -15.91 9.82 24.85
N ASN A 235 -14.91 9.07 24.40
CA ASN A 235 -14.47 7.80 24.97
C ASN A 235 -13.06 7.97 25.58
N PRO A 236 -12.95 8.31 26.89
CA PRO A 236 -11.67 8.59 27.53
C PRO A 236 -10.69 7.41 27.51
N HIS A 237 -11.19 6.17 27.49
CA HIS A 237 -10.34 4.97 27.44
C HIS A 237 -9.63 4.85 26.09
N LEU A 238 -10.38 4.98 24.98
CA LEU A 238 -9.80 4.97 23.63
C LEU A 238 -8.80 6.11 23.44
N VAL A 239 -9.18 7.33 23.82
CA VAL A 239 -8.28 8.49 23.76
C VAL A 239 -7.01 8.25 24.57
N GLY A 240 -7.14 7.63 25.75
CA GLY A 240 -6.01 7.22 26.58
C GLY A 240 -5.07 6.23 25.89
N TYR A 241 -5.60 5.26 25.15
CA TYR A 241 -4.77 4.33 24.37
C TYR A 241 -4.05 5.02 23.21
N TYR A 242 -4.72 5.88 22.45
CA TYR A 242 -4.07 6.63 21.37
C TYR A 242 -2.95 7.53 21.90
N ASN A 243 -3.15 8.21 23.04
CA ASN A 243 -2.10 9.00 23.68
C ASN A 243 -0.90 8.13 24.06
N LYS A 244 -1.12 6.94 24.63
CA LYS A 244 -0.03 6.00 24.93
C LYS A 244 0.72 5.55 23.68
N ILE A 245 0.03 5.31 22.57
CA ILE A 245 0.67 4.94 21.29
C ILE A 245 1.55 6.10 20.79
N ILE A 246 1.03 7.33 20.84
CA ILE A 246 1.75 8.56 20.50
C ILE A 246 3.02 8.69 21.34
N ASP A 247 2.90 8.54 22.66
CA ASP A 247 4.02 8.67 23.60
C ASP A 247 5.05 7.56 23.38
N ASN A 248 4.58 6.31 23.26
CA ASN A 248 5.44 5.15 23.05
C ASN A 248 6.33 5.33 21.82
N PHE A 249 5.76 5.77 20.69
CA PHE A 249 6.51 5.93 19.45
C PHE A 249 7.15 7.29 19.24
N GLU A 250 7.06 8.19 20.23
CA GLU A 250 7.57 9.56 20.15
C GLU A 250 7.04 10.25 18.89
N LEU A 251 5.72 10.15 18.69
CA LEU A 251 5.05 10.69 17.51
C LEU A 251 4.89 12.20 17.67
N HIS A 252 5.63 12.96 16.87
CA HIS A 252 5.61 14.41 16.90
C HIS A 252 5.00 14.97 15.61
N PRO A 253 4.07 15.95 15.71
CA PRO A 253 3.50 16.58 14.54
C PRO A 253 4.59 17.24 13.69
N ARG A 254 4.49 17.02 12.38
CA ARG A 254 5.24 17.75 11.38
C ARG A 254 4.22 18.53 10.57
N GLU A 255 4.36 19.85 10.53
CA GLU A 255 3.54 20.67 9.64
C GLU A 255 4.04 20.48 8.21
N ARG A 256 3.49 19.48 7.51
CA ARG A 256 3.77 19.22 6.09
C ARG A 256 2.50 18.78 5.39
N SER A 257 2.25 19.32 4.20
CA SER A 257 1.21 18.77 3.31
C SER A 257 1.67 17.43 2.73
N LEU A 258 0.75 16.59 2.24
CA LEU A 258 1.11 15.37 1.51
C LEU A 258 2.06 15.68 0.36
N LYS A 259 1.77 16.75 -0.38
CA LYS A 259 2.60 17.22 -1.48
C LYS A 259 4.04 17.45 -1.01
N ASP A 260 4.24 18.10 0.12
CA ASP A 260 5.57 18.36 0.67
C ASP A 260 6.24 17.08 1.20
N ALA A 261 5.48 16.21 1.88
CA ALA A 261 5.96 14.93 2.37
C ALA A 261 6.45 14.05 1.21
N CYS A 262 5.61 13.81 0.21
CA CYS A 262 5.96 13.02 -0.98
C CYS A 262 7.05 13.68 -1.81
N THR A 263 7.03 15.00 -2.00
CA THR A 263 8.10 15.70 -2.74
C THR A 263 9.44 15.58 -2.04
N SER A 264 9.48 15.60 -0.70
CA SER A 264 10.72 15.42 0.06
C SER A 264 11.31 14.01 -0.06
N LEU A 265 10.50 13.03 -0.43
CA LEU A 265 10.91 11.65 -0.70
C LEU A 265 11.42 11.46 -2.13
N ILE A 266 11.20 12.41 -3.05
CA ILE A 266 11.82 12.39 -4.37
C ILE A 266 13.29 12.77 -4.20
N GLY A 267 14.13 11.77 -3.93
CA GLY A 267 15.56 11.95 -3.77
C GLY A 267 16.30 12.24 -5.09
N ASN A 268 17.62 12.33 -5.01
CA ASN A 268 18.48 12.51 -6.18
C ASN A 268 19.22 11.21 -6.50
N PHE A 269 18.46 10.22 -6.98
CA PHE A 269 18.99 8.91 -7.35
C PHE A 269 19.08 8.77 -8.86
N LYS A 270 20.11 8.06 -9.33
CA LYS A 270 20.10 7.52 -10.70
C LYS A 270 19.21 6.28 -10.70
N VAL A 271 18.28 6.20 -11.65
CA VAL A 271 17.39 5.03 -11.80
C VAL A 271 18.17 3.77 -12.14
N PHE A 272 19.22 3.90 -12.95
CA PHE A 272 20.13 2.81 -13.28
C PHE A 272 21.52 3.09 -12.73
N GLU A 273 22.07 2.09 -12.05
CA GLU A 273 23.42 2.08 -11.50
C GLU A 273 24.01 0.69 -11.74
N ASP A 274 25.27 0.63 -12.17
CA ASP A 274 25.95 -0.62 -12.53
C ASP A 274 25.14 -1.52 -13.49
N ARG A 275 24.48 -0.90 -14.48
CA ARG A 275 23.62 -1.55 -15.48
C ARG A 275 22.36 -2.24 -14.92
N THR A 276 22.02 -1.99 -13.66
CA THR A 276 20.84 -2.58 -13.00
C THR A 276 19.94 -1.49 -12.41
N PHE A 277 18.71 -1.85 -12.04
CA PHE A 277 17.81 -0.92 -11.37
C PHE A 277 18.34 -0.59 -9.96
N ASN A 278 18.47 0.69 -9.63
CA ASN A 278 19.06 1.12 -8.37
C ASN A 278 18.14 0.81 -7.17
N SER A 279 18.53 -0.17 -6.35
CA SER A 279 17.76 -0.59 -5.17
C SER A 279 17.70 0.48 -4.07
N ALA A 280 18.55 1.50 -4.09
CA ALA A 280 18.50 2.61 -3.13
C ALA A 280 17.21 3.44 -3.26
N ILE A 281 16.48 3.31 -4.37
CA ILE A 281 15.20 3.98 -4.61
C ILE A 281 14.07 3.36 -3.78
N PHE A 282 14.16 2.06 -3.45
CA PHE A 282 13.05 1.31 -2.86
C PHE A 282 12.49 1.88 -1.56
N PRO A 283 13.30 2.30 -0.56
CA PRO A 283 12.74 2.88 0.67
C PRO A 283 11.85 4.09 0.40
N ASN A 284 12.30 5.02 -0.45
CA ASN A 284 11.52 6.21 -0.81
C ASN A 284 10.30 5.85 -1.67
N MET A 285 10.45 4.89 -2.57
CA MET A 285 9.39 4.36 -3.42
C MET A 285 8.24 3.78 -2.58
N TYR A 286 8.55 2.93 -1.60
CA TYR A 286 7.56 2.36 -0.69
C TYR A 286 6.92 3.40 0.22
N SER A 287 7.70 4.38 0.71
CA SER A 287 7.15 5.51 1.47
C SER A 287 6.16 6.36 0.67
N VAL A 288 6.48 6.70 -0.59
CA VAL A 288 5.56 7.43 -1.46
C VAL A 288 4.30 6.62 -1.73
N ARG A 289 4.46 5.32 -2.02
CA ARG A 289 3.33 4.40 -2.27
C ARG A 289 2.35 4.39 -1.10
N VAL A 290 2.85 4.17 0.11
CA VAL A 290 1.98 4.02 1.30
C VAL A 290 1.33 5.34 1.71
N LEU A 291 2.03 6.48 1.59
CA LEU A 291 1.43 7.80 1.83
C LEU A 291 0.30 8.10 0.85
N CYS A 292 0.53 7.87 -0.43
CA CYS A 292 -0.47 8.07 -1.48
C CYS A 292 -1.66 7.12 -1.33
N HIS A 293 -1.43 5.88 -0.89
CA HIS A 293 -2.52 4.95 -0.58
C HIS A 293 -3.39 5.46 0.57
N TYR A 294 -2.75 5.94 1.64
CA TYR A 294 -3.44 6.40 2.84
C TYR A 294 -4.30 7.66 2.61
N MET A 295 -3.88 8.58 1.74
CA MET A 295 -4.52 9.88 1.53
C MET A 295 -5.62 9.91 0.46
N ASP A 296 -6.04 8.75 -0.04
CA ASP A 296 -6.97 8.57 -1.17
C ASP A 296 -6.37 8.87 -2.57
N TRP A 297 -6.90 8.18 -3.60
CA TRP A 297 -6.41 8.29 -4.97
C TRP A 297 -6.75 9.62 -5.64
N ASP A 298 -7.96 10.15 -5.45
CA ASP A 298 -8.36 11.40 -6.13
C ASP A 298 -7.50 12.56 -5.65
N TYR A 299 -7.23 12.61 -4.34
CA TYR A 299 -6.32 13.60 -3.76
C TYR A 299 -4.89 13.40 -4.26
N THR A 300 -4.38 12.16 -4.22
CA THR A 300 -3.05 11.81 -4.72
C THR A 300 -2.82 12.17 -6.18
N TYR A 301 -3.79 11.86 -7.05
CA TYR A 301 -3.70 12.14 -8.47
C TYR A 301 -3.59 13.64 -8.73
N ASN A 302 -4.44 14.44 -8.09
CA ASN A 302 -4.47 15.89 -8.31
C ASN A 302 -3.27 16.61 -7.68
N GLU A 303 -2.98 16.36 -6.41
CA GLU A 303 -1.97 17.13 -5.66
C GLU A 303 -0.54 16.68 -5.92
N PHE A 304 -0.33 15.40 -6.26
CA PHE A 304 1.01 14.85 -6.42
C PHE A 304 1.32 14.45 -7.86
N VAL A 305 0.51 13.59 -8.48
CA VAL A 305 0.79 13.12 -9.85
C VAL A 305 0.71 14.27 -10.85
N ARG A 306 -0.43 14.95 -10.88
CA ARG A 306 -0.72 16.02 -11.84
C ARG A 306 0.02 17.31 -11.52
N SER A 307 0.12 17.68 -10.24
CA SER A 307 0.70 18.98 -9.83
C SER A 307 2.22 18.94 -9.59
N VAL A 308 2.82 17.76 -9.43
CA VAL A 308 4.27 17.63 -9.16
C VAL A 308 4.96 16.71 -10.15
N LEU A 309 4.57 15.42 -10.18
CA LEU A 309 5.34 14.40 -10.89
C LEU A 309 5.34 14.63 -12.40
N TYR A 310 4.17 14.77 -13.01
CA TYR A 310 4.05 14.88 -14.47
C TYR A 310 4.67 16.17 -15.03
N PRO A 311 4.42 17.38 -14.47
CA PRO A 311 5.08 18.60 -14.94
C PRO A 311 6.60 18.50 -14.86
N ARG A 312 7.14 17.99 -13.74
CA ARG A 312 8.59 17.82 -13.58
C ARG A 312 9.17 16.76 -14.51
N LEU A 313 8.43 15.68 -14.76
CA LEU A 313 8.82 14.67 -15.74
C LEU A 313 8.92 15.27 -17.14
N LYS A 314 7.92 16.06 -17.56
CA LYS A 314 7.89 16.73 -18.86
C LYS A 314 9.05 17.73 -19.02
N GLU A 315 9.32 18.52 -17.98
CA GLU A 315 10.37 19.53 -17.99
C GLU A 315 11.78 18.92 -17.96
N THR A 316 12.03 17.99 -17.04
CA THR A 316 13.38 17.50 -16.76
C THR A 316 13.76 16.23 -17.51
N ARG A 317 12.75 15.49 -18.01
CA ARG A 317 12.88 14.12 -18.51
C ARG A 317 13.59 13.16 -17.53
N ASN A 318 13.55 13.47 -16.23
CA ASN A 318 14.20 12.62 -15.22
C ASN A 318 13.39 11.31 -15.01
N PRO A 319 13.99 10.14 -15.25
CA PRO A 319 13.33 8.83 -15.13
C PRO A 319 12.76 8.54 -13.74
N LEU A 320 13.30 9.17 -12.69
CA LEU A 320 12.85 8.97 -11.33
C LEU A 320 11.40 9.43 -11.12
N TYR A 321 10.96 10.50 -11.81
CA TYR A 321 9.55 10.90 -11.74
C TYR A 321 8.62 9.86 -12.38
N ALA A 322 9.06 9.20 -13.46
CA ALA A 322 8.30 8.11 -14.07
C ALA A 322 8.17 6.90 -13.13
N VAL A 323 9.23 6.57 -12.37
CA VAL A 323 9.19 5.54 -11.31
C VAL A 323 8.10 5.85 -10.29
N TYR A 324 8.09 7.05 -9.72
CA TYR A 324 7.09 7.43 -8.72
C TYR A 324 5.67 7.51 -9.30
N MET A 325 5.50 8.01 -10.53
CA MET A 325 4.20 8.03 -11.21
C MET A 325 3.64 6.62 -11.37
N PHE A 326 4.47 5.68 -11.84
CA PHE A 326 4.04 4.30 -12.01
C PHE A 326 3.66 3.68 -10.67
N VAL A 327 4.51 3.76 -9.65
CA VAL A 327 4.29 3.08 -8.36
C VAL A 327 2.96 3.51 -7.74
N VAL A 328 2.63 4.79 -7.82
CA VAL A 328 1.40 5.36 -7.28
C VAL A 328 0.19 4.94 -8.12
N ALA A 329 0.27 5.02 -9.45
CA ALA A 329 -0.82 4.59 -10.35
C ALA A 329 -1.04 3.07 -10.34
N PHE A 330 0.01 2.27 -10.25
CA PHE A 330 -0.06 0.81 -10.15
C PHE A 330 -0.72 0.37 -8.86
N ASN A 331 -0.40 1.03 -7.74
CA ASN A 331 -1.10 0.81 -6.48
C ASN A 331 -2.59 1.17 -6.60
N ALA A 332 -2.91 2.29 -7.24
CA ALA A 332 -4.29 2.69 -7.47
C ALA A 332 -5.06 1.71 -8.37
N LEU A 333 -4.44 1.21 -9.44
CA LEU A 333 -5.02 0.15 -10.28
C LEU A 333 -5.38 -1.09 -9.45
N ARG A 334 -4.48 -1.53 -8.56
CA ARG A 334 -4.72 -2.70 -7.69
C ARG A 334 -5.86 -2.49 -6.70
N VAL A 335 -6.02 -1.27 -6.19
CA VAL A 335 -7.00 -0.96 -5.14
C VAL A 335 -8.37 -0.64 -5.72
N PHE A 336 -8.42 0.25 -6.72
CA PHE A 336 -9.63 0.85 -7.28
C PHE A 336 -10.03 0.26 -8.64
N GLY A 337 -9.16 -0.52 -9.27
CA GLY A 337 -9.40 -1.11 -10.59
C GLY A 337 -9.15 -0.12 -11.73
N ASP A 338 -9.80 -0.39 -12.86
CA ASP A 338 -9.66 0.36 -14.09
C ASP A 338 -10.40 1.72 -14.01
N VAL A 339 -9.72 2.74 -13.53
CA VAL A 339 -10.23 4.11 -13.38
C VAL A 339 -9.55 5.02 -14.40
N GLU A 340 -10.31 5.94 -15.01
CA GLU A 340 -9.84 6.85 -16.06
C GLU A 340 -8.55 7.59 -15.69
N SER A 341 -8.48 8.17 -14.49
CA SER A 341 -7.28 8.89 -14.03
C SER A 341 -6.04 8.00 -13.90
N VAL A 342 -6.19 6.70 -13.60
CA VAL A 342 -5.09 5.72 -13.59
C VAL A 342 -4.60 5.46 -15.00
N ASN A 343 -5.51 5.24 -15.95
CA ASN A 343 -5.17 5.01 -17.36
C ASN A 343 -4.45 6.20 -17.99
N VAL A 344 -4.92 7.42 -17.68
CA VAL A 344 -4.25 8.64 -18.14
C VAL A 344 -2.78 8.65 -17.71
N VAL A 345 -2.46 8.23 -16.48
CA VAL A 345 -1.06 8.13 -16.04
C VAL A 345 -0.27 7.13 -16.89
N PHE A 346 -0.83 5.95 -17.15
CA PHE A 346 -0.16 4.94 -17.97
C PHE A 346 0.03 5.38 -19.42
N ASP A 347 -0.97 6.04 -20.02
CA ASP A 347 -0.86 6.59 -21.37
C ASP A 347 0.22 7.66 -21.44
N LYS A 348 0.31 8.55 -20.43
CA LYS A 348 1.42 9.50 -20.31
C LYS A 348 2.78 8.84 -20.20
N LEU A 349 2.90 7.73 -19.47
CA LEU A 349 4.16 6.98 -19.40
C LEU A 349 4.51 6.32 -20.74
N LYS A 350 3.52 5.81 -21.49
CA LYS A 350 3.73 5.25 -22.84
C LYS A 350 4.25 6.30 -23.82
N GLU A 351 3.80 7.55 -23.74
CA GLU A 351 4.29 8.66 -24.58
C GLU A 351 5.81 8.87 -24.45
N PHE A 352 6.43 8.49 -23.33
CA PHE A 352 7.87 8.60 -23.11
C PHE A 352 8.68 7.39 -23.61
N MET A 353 8.04 6.34 -24.13
CA MET A 353 8.72 5.15 -24.66
C MET A 353 9.10 5.33 -26.14
N SER A 354 10.01 6.26 -26.43
CA SER A 354 10.34 6.65 -27.82
C SER A 354 11.76 6.28 -28.28
N ASP A 355 12.67 6.01 -27.35
CA ASP A 355 14.12 5.89 -27.63
C ASP A 355 14.80 4.95 -26.62
N ALA A 356 16.13 4.82 -26.67
CA ALA A 356 16.91 4.01 -25.73
C ALA A 356 17.35 4.76 -24.44
N SER A 357 16.70 5.88 -24.08
CA SER A 357 17.04 6.64 -22.86
C SER A 357 16.60 5.92 -21.58
N ASP A 358 17.21 6.28 -20.45
CA ASP A 358 16.81 5.79 -19.12
C ASP A 358 15.33 6.02 -18.83
N LEU A 359 14.75 7.12 -19.34
CA LEU A 359 13.34 7.42 -19.15
C LEU A 359 12.45 6.43 -19.91
N SER A 360 12.79 6.15 -21.17
CA SER A 360 12.09 5.16 -21.98
C SER A 360 12.22 3.76 -21.37
N ILE A 361 13.42 3.39 -20.88
CA ILE A 361 13.66 2.09 -20.23
C ILE A 361 12.90 1.97 -18.90
N ALA A 362 12.91 3.03 -18.07
CA ALA A 362 12.12 3.05 -16.85
C ALA A 362 10.63 2.91 -17.14
N SER A 363 10.10 3.69 -18.09
CA SER A 363 8.70 3.60 -18.52
C SER A 363 8.36 2.20 -19.05
N TYR A 364 9.25 1.58 -19.84
CA TYR A 364 9.12 0.21 -20.30
C TYR A 364 9.03 -0.82 -19.16
N LEU A 365 9.93 -0.75 -18.16
CA LEU A 365 9.96 -1.68 -17.01
C LEU A 365 8.63 -1.73 -16.25
N PHE A 366 7.89 -0.64 -16.32
CA PHE A 366 6.64 -0.44 -15.66
C PHE A 366 5.45 -0.79 -16.55
N ILE A 367 5.42 -0.28 -17.78
CA ILE A 367 4.35 -0.58 -18.74
C ILE A 367 4.30 -2.06 -19.09
N LYS A 368 5.43 -2.80 -19.11
CA LYS A 368 5.40 -4.25 -19.37
C LYS A 368 4.57 -5.05 -18.36
N GLN A 369 4.30 -4.49 -17.18
CA GLN A 369 3.48 -5.14 -16.14
C GLN A 369 1.98 -4.94 -16.37
N ILE A 370 1.60 -3.93 -17.17
CA ILE A 370 0.19 -3.59 -17.48
C ILE A 370 -0.18 -3.95 -18.91
N ASP A 371 0.72 -3.66 -19.86
CA ASP A 371 0.60 -3.90 -21.28
C ASP A 371 1.85 -4.65 -21.79
N PRO A 372 1.95 -5.97 -21.54
CA PRO A 372 3.11 -6.76 -21.94
C PRO A 372 3.33 -6.77 -23.45
N GLU A 373 2.26 -6.72 -24.25
CA GLU A 373 2.35 -6.78 -25.70
C GLU A 373 2.91 -5.48 -26.28
N GLY A 374 2.39 -4.33 -25.86
CA GLY A 374 2.89 -3.02 -26.25
C GLY A 374 4.35 -2.84 -25.84
N ALA A 375 4.70 -3.21 -24.60
CA ALA A 375 6.06 -3.12 -24.10
C ALA A 375 7.05 -4.01 -24.88
N ARG A 376 6.65 -5.24 -25.25
CA ARG A 376 7.48 -6.14 -26.06
C ARG A 376 7.73 -5.59 -27.46
N LYS A 377 6.75 -4.93 -28.09
CA LYS A 377 6.93 -4.30 -29.41
C LYS A 377 8.00 -3.22 -29.34
N TRP A 378 7.92 -2.34 -28.33
CA TRP A 378 8.93 -1.32 -28.09
C TRP A 378 10.30 -1.95 -27.84
N TYR A 379 10.40 -2.93 -26.95
CA TYR A 379 11.68 -3.56 -26.58
C TYR A 379 12.39 -4.15 -27.80
N ARG A 380 11.68 -4.88 -28.66
CA ARG A 380 12.25 -5.43 -29.91
C ARG A 380 12.77 -4.36 -30.86
N SER A 381 12.16 -3.18 -30.88
CA SER A 381 12.60 -2.07 -31.73
C SER A 381 13.83 -1.33 -31.18
N GLN A 382 14.10 -1.42 -29.88
CA GLN A 382 15.17 -0.66 -29.21
C GLN A 382 16.32 -1.51 -28.67
N ILE A 383 16.18 -2.85 -28.64
CA ILE A 383 17.12 -3.76 -27.97
C ILE A 383 18.58 -3.56 -28.39
N GLU A 384 18.84 -3.33 -29.68
CA GLU A 384 20.20 -3.12 -30.20
C GLU A 384 20.80 -1.77 -29.77
N SER A 385 19.95 -0.81 -29.41
CA SER A 385 20.35 0.55 -29.02
C SER A 385 20.54 0.71 -27.51
N ILE A 386 20.04 -0.22 -26.69
CA ILE A 386 20.23 -0.17 -25.24
C ILE A 386 21.55 -0.88 -24.91
N GLY A 387 22.60 -0.11 -24.62
CA GLY A 387 23.95 -0.66 -24.34
C GLY A 387 24.37 -0.61 -22.87
N HIS A 388 23.64 0.13 -22.04
CA HIS A 388 24.07 0.53 -20.69
C HIS A 388 23.27 -0.10 -19.55
N VAL A 389 22.30 -0.97 -19.87
CA VAL A 389 21.50 -1.72 -18.89
C VAL A 389 21.51 -3.19 -19.27
N ASP A 390 21.57 -4.08 -18.28
CA ASP A 390 21.53 -5.53 -18.49
C ASP A 390 20.15 -5.98 -19.00
N MET A 391 20.14 -6.66 -20.14
CA MET A 391 18.93 -7.11 -20.83
C MET A 391 18.21 -8.23 -20.11
N GLU A 392 18.95 -9.18 -19.55
CA GLU A 392 18.34 -10.31 -18.81
C GLU A 392 17.67 -9.78 -17.55
N HIS A 393 18.33 -8.84 -16.88
CA HIS A 393 17.76 -8.09 -15.76
C HIS A 393 16.49 -7.32 -16.19
N LEU A 394 16.52 -6.58 -17.29
CA LEU A 394 15.35 -5.83 -17.79
C LEU A 394 14.16 -6.72 -18.14
N GLN A 395 14.38 -7.94 -18.64
CA GLN A 395 13.29 -8.87 -18.93
C GLN A 395 12.72 -9.48 -17.64
N GLY A 396 13.59 -9.95 -16.74
CA GLY A 396 13.19 -10.65 -15.51
C GLY A 396 12.66 -9.77 -14.39
N LEU A 397 13.02 -8.48 -14.35
CA LEU A 397 12.68 -7.60 -13.23
C LEU A 397 11.16 -7.31 -13.17
N VAL A 398 10.52 -7.64 -12.05
CA VAL A 398 9.15 -7.22 -11.73
C VAL A 398 9.22 -6.32 -10.50
N LEU A 399 8.67 -5.12 -10.59
CA LEU A 399 8.68 -4.11 -9.53
C LEU A 399 7.28 -4.05 -8.92
N TYR A 400 7.10 -4.67 -7.75
CA TYR A 400 5.83 -4.88 -7.06
C TYR A 400 5.41 -3.77 -6.11
#